data_AF-A0A2J6PWE4-F1
#
_entry.id   AF-A0A2J6PWE4-F1
#
_cell.length_a   1.000
_cell.length_b   1.000
_cell.length_c   1.000
_cell.angle_alpha   90.00
_cell.angle_beta   90.00
_cell.angle_gamma   90.00
#
_symmetry.space_group_name_H-M   'P 1'
#
loop_
_entity.id
_entity.type
_entity.pdbx_description
1 polymer ?
#
loop_
_entity_poly.entity_id
_entity_poly.type
_entity_poly.pdbx_seq_one_letter_code
_entity_poly.pdbx_strand_id
1 'polypeptide(L)'
;MPRRKALIIGINYFGSSHQLNGCINDAMNIRNFLIQDRGFSPAPHDMVLLTDEPQNRGTPFFPTGANIMAAFHWLVTGNNPGDSVWLSYSGHGGQVKDPDGDRESGLDDTICPVDFESQGQIDSDTLHKAIVSPMIREARLTVLFDCCHSGSAIELPYVYQPNSQGEVNLVDNVKQGINLASGAINLLRGGFSAAKIQDAKVLLGGAKSFFAGLQHRPAADVNEDGLGEENFVEPWKHEGKDVWMFSGCADNQTSADTSIAGAATGAMSHVFIATMRANPRQSYVQVLQNTRQSLANKYKQIPQLSVGGLYNLNQPVAF
;
A
#
# COMPACT_ATOMS: atom_id res chain seq x y z
N MET A 1 6.38 -28.84 -6.45
CA MET A 1 7.13 -27.59 -6.23
C MET A 1 6.10 -26.50 -5.96
N PRO A 2 6.37 -25.57 -5.04
CA PRO A 2 5.48 -24.43 -4.84
C PRO A 2 5.29 -23.65 -6.14
N ARG A 3 4.08 -23.14 -6.34
CA ARG A 3 3.68 -22.42 -7.54
C ARG A 3 4.09 -20.96 -7.45
N ARG A 4 4.33 -20.34 -8.62
CA ARG A 4 4.53 -18.90 -8.74
C ARG A 4 3.44 -18.29 -9.60
N LYS A 5 2.73 -17.29 -9.07
CA LYS A 5 1.58 -16.67 -9.74
C LYS A 5 1.67 -15.16 -9.72
N ALA A 6 1.44 -14.48 -10.84
CA ALA A 6 1.64 -13.04 -10.98
C ALA A 6 0.46 -12.34 -11.63
N LEU A 7 0.05 -11.21 -11.04
CA LEU A 7 -0.77 -10.20 -11.67
C LEU A 7 0.06 -8.93 -11.88
N ILE A 8 0.06 -8.41 -13.10
CA ILE A 8 0.82 -7.24 -13.49
C ILE A 8 -0.14 -6.27 -14.18
N ILE A 9 -0.18 -5.02 -13.74
CA ILE A 9 -1.11 -4.00 -14.23
C ILE A 9 -0.30 -2.76 -14.63
N GLY A 10 -0.48 -2.28 -15.86
CA GLY A 10 0.15 -1.05 -16.36
C GLY A 10 -0.85 -0.21 -17.15
N ILE A 11 -1.12 1.02 -16.71
CA ILE A 11 -2.17 1.87 -17.29
C ILE A 11 -1.59 3.21 -17.73
N ASN A 12 -1.66 3.52 -19.03
CA ASN A 12 -1.21 4.77 -19.62
C ASN A 12 -2.34 5.79 -19.81
N TYR A 13 -3.61 5.42 -19.67
CA TYR A 13 -4.78 6.30 -19.83
C TYR A 13 -4.84 6.99 -21.20
N PHE A 14 -4.56 6.25 -22.28
CA PHE A 14 -4.41 6.79 -23.63
C PHE A 14 -5.60 7.65 -24.08
N GLY A 15 -5.31 8.88 -24.52
CA GLY A 15 -6.30 9.81 -25.07
C GLY A 15 -7.12 10.56 -24.02
N SER A 16 -6.82 10.39 -22.73
CA SER A 16 -7.40 11.20 -21.64
C SER A 16 -6.52 12.39 -21.27
N SER A 17 -7.04 13.32 -20.45
CA SER A 17 -6.24 14.38 -19.81
C SER A 17 -5.23 13.84 -18.77
N HIS A 18 -5.34 12.56 -18.41
CA HIS A 18 -4.54 11.89 -17.40
C HIS A 18 -3.47 10.97 -18.03
N GLN A 19 -3.15 11.14 -19.32
CA GLN A 19 -2.26 10.24 -20.03
C GLN A 19 -0.84 10.18 -19.42
N LEU A 20 -0.36 8.96 -19.22
CA LEU A 20 1.02 8.59 -18.88
C LEU A 20 1.67 7.85 -20.04
N ASN A 21 3.00 7.76 -20.05
CA ASN A 21 3.76 7.15 -21.15
C ASN A 21 4.66 5.97 -20.71
N GLY A 22 4.77 5.70 -19.41
CA GLY A 22 5.73 4.74 -18.85
C GLY A 22 5.13 3.45 -18.29
N CYS A 23 3.86 3.47 -17.87
CA CYS A 23 3.31 2.43 -17.00
C CYS A 23 3.23 1.05 -17.65
N ILE A 24 2.90 1.00 -18.95
CA ILE A 24 2.91 -0.25 -19.71
C ILE A 24 4.34 -0.79 -19.85
N ASN A 25 5.33 0.08 -20.05
CA ASN A 25 6.73 -0.32 -20.13
C ASN A 25 7.23 -0.87 -18.78
N ASP A 26 6.82 -0.26 -17.66
CA ASP A 26 7.14 -0.76 -16.31
C ASP A 26 6.55 -2.16 -16.08
N ALA A 27 5.27 -2.35 -16.44
CA ALA A 27 4.61 -3.64 -16.38
C ALA A 27 5.35 -4.71 -17.20
N MET A 28 5.81 -4.35 -18.41
CA MET A 28 6.59 -5.26 -19.26
C MET A 28 7.97 -5.56 -18.68
N ASN A 29 8.64 -4.59 -18.06
CA ASN A 29 9.92 -4.79 -17.40
C ASN A 29 9.79 -5.74 -16.21
N ILE A 30 8.75 -5.58 -15.39
CA ILE A 30 8.44 -6.49 -14.28
C ILE A 30 8.12 -7.88 -14.80
N ARG A 31 7.29 -8.00 -15.83
CA ARG A 31 6.98 -9.29 -16.47
C ARG A 31 8.26 -10.02 -16.89
N ASN A 32 9.16 -9.32 -17.58
CA ASN A 32 10.42 -9.89 -18.03
C ASN A 32 11.33 -10.29 -16.87
N PHE A 33 11.42 -9.46 -15.83
CA PHE A 33 12.16 -9.76 -14.62
C PHE A 33 11.65 -11.03 -13.92
N LEU A 34 10.33 -11.16 -13.75
CA LEU A 34 9.75 -12.34 -13.10
C LEU A 34 10.02 -13.63 -13.88
N ILE A 35 9.93 -13.58 -15.20
CA ILE A 35 10.17 -14.74 -16.07
C ILE A 35 11.66 -15.11 -16.08
N GLN A 36 12.53 -14.15 -16.38
CA GLN A 36 13.95 -14.39 -16.64
C GLN A 36 14.75 -14.59 -15.35
N ASP A 37 14.42 -13.85 -14.31
CA ASP A 37 15.24 -13.75 -13.09
C ASP A 37 14.62 -14.46 -11.88
N ARG A 38 13.30 -14.74 -11.90
CA ARG A 38 12.58 -15.31 -10.74
C ARG A 38 11.81 -16.60 -11.03
N GLY A 39 11.85 -17.10 -12.27
CA GLY A 39 11.29 -18.40 -12.64
C GLY A 39 9.77 -18.45 -12.54
N PHE A 40 9.08 -17.34 -12.81
CA PHE A 40 7.64 -17.33 -13.06
C PHE A 40 7.35 -17.85 -14.47
N SER A 41 6.30 -18.65 -14.60
CA SER A 41 5.81 -19.11 -15.89
C SER A 41 5.02 -18.00 -16.59
N PRO A 42 5.24 -17.74 -17.90
CA PRO A 42 4.42 -16.81 -18.66
C PRO A 42 3.06 -17.40 -19.06
N ALA A 43 2.74 -18.63 -18.65
CA ALA A 43 1.50 -19.29 -19.03
C ALA A 43 0.29 -18.57 -18.40
N PRO A 44 -0.86 -18.45 -19.09
CA PRO A 44 -2.01 -17.68 -18.60
C PRO A 44 -2.60 -18.17 -17.27
N HIS A 45 -2.35 -19.43 -16.89
CA HIS A 45 -2.76 -19.93 -15.58
C HIS A 45 -1.93 -19.33 -14.45
N ASP A 46 -0.67 -18.99 -14.68
CA ASP A 46 0.30 -18.48 -13.71
C ASP A 46 0.53 -16.96 -13.82
N MET A 47 0.24 -16.34 -14.95
CA MET A 47 0.53 -14.92 -15.15
C MET A 47 -0.56 -14.21 -15.94
N VAL A 48 -1.08 -13.12 -15.36
CA VAL A 48 -2.03 -12.20 -16.00
C VAL A 48 -1.40 -10.82 -16.11
N LEU A 49 -1.51 -10.23 -17.30
CA LEU A 49 -1.08 -8.87 -17.61
C LEU A 49 -2.30 -8.06 -18.04
N LEU A 50 -2.59 -6.96 -17.34
CA LEU A 50 -3.63 -6.00 -17.72
C LEU A 50 -2.95 -4.71 -18.21
N THR A 51 -3.24 -4.30 -19.44
CA THR A 51 -2.76 -3.03 -20.01
C THR A 51 -3.84 -2.36 -20.84
N ASP A 52 -3.87 -1.03 -20.84
CA ASP A 52 -4.81 -0.25 -21.65
C ASP A 52 -4.34 -0.07 -23.11
N GLU A 53 -3.47 -0.97 -23.59
CA GLU A 53 -3.11 -1.02 -25.00
C GLU A 53 -4.35 -1.16 -25.89
N PRO A 54 -4.37 -0.54 -27.09
CA PRO A 54 -5.54 -0.55 -27.96
C PRO A 54 -6.11 -1.95 -28.25
N GLN A 55 -5.26 -2.98 -28.39
CA GLN A 55 -5.67 -4.36 -28.63
C GLN A 55 -6.44 -5.01 -27.48
N ASN A 56 -6.27 -4.52 -26.24
CA ASN A 56 -6.96 -5.07 -25.09
C ASN A 56 -8.34 -4.47 -24.89
N ARG A 57 -8.68 -3.36 -25.56
CA ARG A 57 -9.99 -2.69 -25.43
C ARG A 57 -11.14 -3.67 -25.66
N GLY A 58 -12.08 -3.70 -24.72
CA GLY A 58 -13.25 -4.59 -24.76
C GLY A 58 -12.97 -6.05 -24.39
N THR A 59 -11.75 -6.38 -23.97
CA THR A 59 -11.38 -7.72 -23.48
C THR A 59 -11.27 -7.74 -21.94
N PRO A 60 -11.22 -8.92 -21.31
CA PRO A 60 -10.91 -9.04 -19.88
C PRO A 60 -9.51 -8.52 -19.48
N PHE A 61 -8.62 -8.24 -20.45
CA PHE A 61 -7.27 -7.74 -20.21
C PHE A 61 -7.18 -6.21 -20.20
N PHE A 62 -8.28 -5.50 -20.51
CA PHE A 62 -8.34 -4.04 -20.36
C PHE A 62 -8.51 -3.67 -18.87
N PRO A 63 -7.74 -2.74 -18.30
CA PRO A 63 -7.69 -2.51 -16.86
C PRO A 63 -8.84 -1.60 -16.36
N THR A 64 -10.08 -2.00 -16.61
CA THR A 64 -11.27 -1.42 -15.97
C THR A 64 -11.34 -1.81 -14.51
N GLY A 65 -12.07 -1.06 -13.69
CA GLY A 65 -12.25 -1.40 -12.26
C GLY A 65 -12.78 -2.83 -12.10
N ALA A 66 -13.78 -3.21 -12.90
CA ALA A 66 -14.35 -4.56 -12.88
C ALA A 66 -13.33 -5.65 -13.25
N ASN A 67 -12.50 -5.44 -14.28
CA ASN A 67 -11.50 -6.41 -14.71
C ASN A 67 -10.35 -6.52 -13.70
N ILE A 68 -9.93 -5.40 -13.11
CA ILE A 68 -8.92 -5.39 -12.03
C ILE A 68 -9.42 -6.19 -10.82
N MET A 69 -10.65 -5.97 -10.37
CA MET A 69 -11.24 -6.73 -9.25
C MET A 69 -11.37 -8.23 -9.57
N ALA A 70 -11.76 -8.58 -10.80
CA ALA A 70 -11.79 -9.98 -11.24
C ALA A 70 -10.38 -10.60 -11.25
N ALA A 71 -9.37 -9.84 -11.65
CA ALA A 71 -7.98 -10.28 -11.64
C ALA A 71 -7.41 -10.42 -10.21
N PHE A 72 -7.79 -9.57 -9.26
CA PHE A 72 -7.47 -9.75 -7.84
C PHE A 72 -8.07 -11.04 -7.30
N HIS A 73 -9.36 -11.27 -7.55
CA HIS A 73 -10.02 -12.51 -7.15
C HIS A 73 -9.33 -13.73 -7.78
N TRP A 74 -8.97 -13.66 -9.07
CA TRP A 74 -8.16 -14.70 -9.71
C TRP A 74 -6.85 -14.89 -8.95
N LEU A 75 -6.08 -13.84 -8.67
CA LEU A 75 -4.75 -13.88 -8.05
C LEU A 75 -4.77 -14.62 -6.71
N VAL A 76 -5.69 -14.23 -5.82
CA VAL A 76 -5.77 -14.74 -4.44
C VAL A 76 -6.42 -16.11 -4.30
N THR A 77 -7.08 -16.60 -5.35
CA THR A 77 -7.76 -17.90 -5.35
C THR A 77 -6.85 -19.05 -5.78
N GLY A 78 -6.97 -20.20 -5.11
CA GLY A 78 -6.30 -21.45 -5.50
C GLY A 78 -4.80 -21.48 -5.20
N ASN A 79 -4.35 -20.68 -4.23
CA ASN A 79 -2.99 -20.71 -3.70
C ASN A 79 -2.85 -21.82 -2.65
N ASN A 80 -1.68 -22.46 -2.60
CA ASN A 80 -1.32 -23.51 -1.66
C ASN A 80 -0.20 -23.05 -0.73
N PRO A 81 -0.01 -23.71 0.43
CA PRO A 81 1.12 -23.44 1.31
C PRO A 81 2.46 -23.46 0.56
N GLY A 82 3.23 -22.39 0.72
CA GLY A 82 4.53 -22.17 0.08
C GLY A 82 4.47 -21.49 -1.29
N ASP A 83 3.29 -21.26 -1.87
CA ASP A 83 3.16 -20.56 -3.15
C ASP A 83 3.66 -19.11 -3.04
N SER A 84 4.30 -18.63 -4.10
CA SER A 84 4.74 -17.24 -4.21
C SER A 84 3.84 -16.47 -5.18
N VAL A 85 3.20 -15.44 -4.67
CA VAL A 85 2.22 -14.62 -5.39
C VAL A 85 2.80 -13.22 -5.58
N TRP A 86 2.71 -12.70 -6.79
CA TRP A 86 3.19 -11.38 -7.15
C TRP A 86 2.06 -10.48 -7.62
N LEU A 87 2.04 -9.25 -7.12
CA LEU A 87 1.21 -8.18 -7.64
C LEU A 87 2.09 -6.96 -7.96
N SER A 88 1.93 -6.37 -9.13
CA SER A 88 2.49 -5.05 -9.40
C SER A 88 1.53 -4.17 -10.16
N TYR A 89 1.54 -2.89 -9.80
CA TYR A 89 0.71 -1.85 -10.40
C TYR A 89 1.59 -0.64 -10.76
N SER A 90 1.52 -0.19 -12.01
CA SER A 90 2.02 1.11 -12.44
C SER A 90 0.89 1.88 -13.12
N GLY A 91 0.64 3.09 -12.65
CA GLY A 91 -0.50 3.92 -13.07
C GLY A 91 -0.68 5.10 -12.11
N HIS A 92 -1.82 5.77 -12.20
CA HIS A 92 -2.15 6.83 -11.25
C HIS A 92 -2.51 6.26 -9.88
N GLY A 93 -2.09 6.98 -8.84
CA GLY A 93 -2.60 6.86 -7.50
C GLY A 93 -3.24 8.18 -7.09
N GLY A 94 -4.24 8.10 -6.24
CA GLY A 94 -5.00 9.25 -5.77
C GLY A 94 -5.35 9.13 -4.30
N GLN A 95 -6.19 10.05 -3.85
CA GLN A 95 -6.83 9.96 -2.56
C GLN A 95 -8.32 10.27 -2.73
N VAL A 96 -9.18 9.53 -2.04
CA VAL A 96 -10.61 9.81 -1.94
C VAL A 96 -10.96 10.15 -0.50
N LYS A 97 -12.09 10.83 -0.29
CA LYS A 97 -12.58 11.04 1.07
C LYS A 97 -12.88 9.68 1.70
N ASP A 98 -12.26 9.44 2.85
CA ASP A 98 -12.46 8.25 3.66
C ASP A 98 -13.96 8.02 3.88
N PRO A 99 -14.52 6.92 3.33
CA PRO A 99 -15.95 6.62 3.41
C PRO A 99 -16.43 6.24 4.82
N ASP A 100 -15.58 5.67 5.66
CA ASP A 100 -15.95 5.16 6.98
C ASP A 100 -15.42 6.00 8.16
N GLY A 101 -14.46 6.88 7.89
CA GLY A 101 -13.94 7.88 8.81
C GLY A 101 -12.95 7.33 9.82
N ASP A 102 -12.32 6.19 9.55
CA ASP A 102 -11.33 5.58 10.44
C ASP A 102 -9.94 6.22 10.35
N ARG A 103 -9.68 7.04 9.31
CA ARG A 103 -8.43 7.79 9.14
C ARG A 103 -8.51 9.18 9.75
N GLU A 104 -7.49 9.53 10.54
CA GLU A 104 -7.33 10.89 11.07
C GLU A 104 -7.13 11.95 9.97
N SER A 105 -6.55 11.54 8.83
CA SER A 105 -6.42 12.38 7.63
C SER A 105 -7.76 12.59 6.92
N GLY A 106 -8.73 11.69 7.12
CA GLY A 106 -10.01 11.65 6.43
C GLY A 106 -9.91 11.33 4.93
N LEU A 107 -8.80 10.72 4.50
CA LEU A 107 -8.52 10.39 3.10
C LEU A 107 -7.96 8.98 2.95
N ASP A 108 -8.53 8.18 2.06
CA ASP A 108 -7.99 6.88 1.64
C ASP A 108 -7.09 7.00 0.43
N ASP A 109 -5.96 6.30 0.45
CA ASP A 109 -5.09 6.08 -0.71
C ASP A 109 -5.80 5.21 -1.76
N THR A 110 -5.63 5.49 -3.05
CA THR A 110 -6.32 4.75 -4.12
C THR A 110 -5.44 4.37 -5.30
N ILE A 111 -5.87 3.36 -6.05
CA ILE A 111 -5.46 3.15 -7.44
C ILE A 111 -6.55 3.60 -8.41
N CYS A 112 -6.15 4.04 -9.60
CA CYS A 112 -7.08 4.54 -10.62
C CYS A 112 -7.19 3.56 -11.80
N PRO A 113 -8.28 2.80 -11.93
CA PRO A 113 -8.56 2.03 -13.15
C PRO A 113 -8.69 2.93 -14.38
N VAL A 114 -8.63 2.37 -15.59
CA VAL A 114 -8.72 3.18 -16.82
C VAL A 114 -10.06 3.93 -16.98
N ASP A 115 -11.12 3.45 -16.33
CA ASP A 115 -12.48 3.98 -16.36
C ASP A 115 -12.87 4.77 -15.09
N PHE A 116 -11.87 5.18 -14.28
CA PHE A 116 -12.07 5.81 -12.98
C PHE A 116 -12.95 7.07 -13.02
N GLU A 117 -12.93 7.84 -14.11
CA GLU A 117 -13.77 9.04 -14.25
C GLU A 117 -15.26 8.71 -14.22
N SER A 118 -15.63 7.50 -14.66
CA SER A 118 -17.02 7.04 -14.75
C SER A 118 -17.40 6.00 -13.69
N GLN A 119 -16.44 5.23 -13.18
CA GLN A 119 -16.67 4.12 -12.25
C GLN A 119 -16.03 4.34 -10.87
N GLY A 120 -15.25 5.42 -10.69
CA GLY A 120 -14.55 5.71 -9.44
C GLY A 120 -13.17 5.04 -9.35
N GLN A 121 -12.45 5.42 -8.30
CA GLN A 121 -11.15 4.86 -7.93
C GLN A 121 -11.36 3.62 -7.03
N ILE A 122 -10.30 2.84 -6.81
CA ILE A 122 -10.33 1.72 -5.86
C ILE A 122 -9.51 2.13 -4.63
N ASP A 123 -10.19 2.31 -3.50
CA ASP A 123 -9.59 2.67 -2.21
C ASP A 123 -8.80 1.52 -1.56
N SER A 124 -7.90 1.90 -0.64
CA SER A 124 -6.98 1.02 0.09
C SER A 124 -7.70 -0.06 0.88
N ASP A 125 -8.85 0.28 1.42
CA ASP A 125 -9.70 -0.58 2.22
C ASP A 125 -10.35 -1.70 1.36
N THR A 126 -10.85 -1.32 0.17
CA THR A 126 -11.30 -2.25 -0.88
C THR A 126 -10.15 -3.12 -1.39
N LEU A 127 -8.98 -2.55 -1.61
CA LEU A 127 -7.79 -3.29 -2.03
C LEU A 127 -7.39 -4.34 -0.98
N HIS A 128 -7.36 -3.97 0.30
CA HIS A 128 -7.05 -4.88 1.39
C HIS A 128 -8.02 -6.07 1.42
N LYS A 129 -9.33 -5.80 1.41
CA LYS A 129 -10.39 -6.82 1.42
C LYS A 129 -10.34 -7.73 0.19
N ALA A 130 -9.91 -7.22 -0.96
CA ALA A 130 -9.85 -7.99 -2.20
C ALA A 130 -8.55 -8.80 -2.35
N ILE A 131 -7.45 -8.34 -1.77
CA ILE A 131 -6.10 -8.89 -2.02
C ILE A 131 -5.51 -9.55 -0.78
N VAL A 132 -5.60 -8.94 0.40
CA VAL A 132 -4.91 -9.40 1.62
C VAL A 132 -5.79 -10.36 2.42
N SER A 133 -7.01 -9.96 2.77
CA SER A 133 -7.94 -10.79 3.55
C SER A 133 -8.18 -12.20 2.99
N PRO A 134 -8.35 -12.40 1.67
CA PRO A 134 -8.59 -13.73 1.10
C PRO A 134 -7.34 -14.60 0.93
N MET A 135 -6.13 -14.04 1.07
CA MET A 135 -4.90 -14.83 0.95
C MET A 135 -4.78 -15.86 2.08
N ILE A 136 -4.30 -17.06 1.78
CA ILE A 136 -3.94 -18.03 2.83
C ILE A 136 -2.66 -17.58 3.54
N ARG A 137 -2.50 -17.95 4.82
CA ARG A 137 -1.37 -17.45 5.64
C ARG A 137 -0.02 -18.03 5.19
N GLU A 138 -0.06 -19.20 4.59
CA GLU A 138 1.12 -19.98 4.22
C GLU A 138 1.62 -19.68 2.80
N ALA A 139 0.91 -18.85 2.03
CA ALA A 139 1.38 -18.33 0.75
C ALA A 139 1.92 -16.90 0.95
N ARG A 140 2.99 -16.56 0.22
CA ARG A 140 3.58 -15.23 0.28
C ARG A 140 3.04 -14.36 -0.84
N LEU A 141 2.54 -13.17 -0.51
CA LEU A 141 2.22 -12.12 -1.48
C LEU A 141 3.31 -11.04 -1.44
N THR A 142 3.97 -10.84 -2.57
CA THR A 142 4.88 -9.69 -2.79
C THR A 142 4.20 -8.68 -3.71
N VAL A 143 4.11 -7.43 -3.25
CA VAL A 143 3.47 -6.32 -3.94
C VAL A 143 4.51 -5.27 -4.31
N LEU A 144 4.41 -4.71 -5.51
CA LEU A 144 5.21 -3.57 -5.95
C LEU A 144 4.28 -2.51 -6.57
N PHE A 145 4.04 -1.43 -5.86
CA PHE A 145 3.24 -0.31 -6.36
C PHE A 145 4.15 0.84 -6.79
N ASP A 146 3.98 1.28 -8.03
CA ASP A 146 4.65 2.42 -8.64
C ASP A 146 3.62 3.51 -8.93
N CYS A 147 3.03 4.04 -7.86
CA CYS A 147 2.08 5.15 -7.91
C CYS A 147 2.26 6.08 -6.70
N CYS A 148 1.79 7.33 -6.85
CA CYS A 148 1.71 8.29 -5.74
C CYS A 148 0.75 7.79 -4.67
N HIS A 149 0.96 8.18 -3.40
CA HIS A 149 0.06 7.80 -2.31
C HIS A 149 -0.13 6.28 -2.20
N SER A 150 0.96 5.51 -2.30
CA SER A 150 0.91 4.04 -2.24
C SER A 150 1.43 3.47 -0.92
N GLY A 151 1.82 4.32 0.04
CA GLY A 151 2.43 3.86 1.29
C GLY A 151 1.47 3.06 2.17
N SER A 152 0.17 3.36 2.08
CA SER A 152 -0.90 2.68 2.81
C SER A 152 -1.90 1.94 1.91
N ALA A 153 -1.65 1.85 0.59
CA ALA A 153 -2.65 1.39 -0.38
C ALA A 153 -3.18 -0.05 -0.21
N ILE A 154 -2.63 -0.85 0.71
CA ILE A 154 -3.21 -2.15 1.12
C ILE A 154 -3.16 -2.36 2.64
N GLU A 155 -3.13 -1.31 3.46
CA GLU A 155 -3.26 -1.33 4.93
C GLU A 155 -2.38 -2.36 5.67
N LEU A 156 -1.07 -2.31 5.44
CA LEU A 156 -0.14 -3.20 6.16
C LEU A 156 0.37 -2.56 7.46
N PRO A 157 0.36 -3.30 8.58
CA PRO A 157 0.54 -2.73 9.93
C PRO A 157 1.97 -2.32 10.29
N TYR A 158 2.98 -2.74 9.53
CA TYR A 158 4.38 -2.42 9.81
C TYR A 158 5.04 -1.84 8.57
N VAL A 159 5.58 -0.64 8.72
CA VAL A 159 6.15 0.14 7.63
C VAL A 159 7.60 0.44 7.94
N TYR A 160 8.50 0.16 7.01
CA TYR A 160 9.93 0.37 7.15
C TYR A 160 10.44 1.32 6.06
N GLN A 161 11.29 2.26 6.45
CA GLN A 161 11.85 3.24 5.56
C GLN A 161 13.33 3.48 5.90
N PRO A 162 14.23 3.51 4.90
CA PRO A 162 15.60 3.95 5.10
C PRO A 162 15.62 5.46 5.38
N ASN A 163 16.41 5.96 6.33
CA ASN A 163 16.69 7.38 6.51
C ASN A 163 17.75 7.89 5.51
N SER A 164 18.12 9.17 5.57
CA SER A 164 19.14 9.77 4.68
C SER A 164 20.53 9.12 4.80
N GLN A 165 20.82 8.46 5.92
CA GLN A 165 22.05 7.70 6.18
C GLN A 165 21.94 6.23 5.75
N GLY A 166 20.78 5.78 5.27
CA GLY A 166 20.51 4.40 4.84
C GLY A 166 20.13 3.46 5.97
N GLU A 167 19.88 3.95 7.18
CA GLU A 167 19.40 3.12 8.28
C GLU A 167 17.91 2.84 8.09
N VAL A 168 17.54 1.56 8.05
CA VAL A 168 16.14 1.13 7.87
C VAL A 168 15.46 1.11 9.24
N ASN A 169 14.50 2.00 9.42
CA ASN A 169 13.76 2.14 10.67
C ASN A 169 12.29 1.80 10.44
N LEU A 170 11.65 1.24 11.47
CA LEU A 170 10.19 1.17 11.52
C LEU A 170 9.67 2.61 11.60
N VAL A 171 8.84 3.00 10.64
CA VAL A 171 8.14 4.28 10.66
C VAL A 171 7.09 4.19 11.76
N ASP A 172 7.16 5.12 12.71
CA ASP A 172 6.33 5.11 13.90
C ASP A 172 4.90 5.56 13.61
N ASN A 173 4.13 4.73 12.91
CA ASN A 173 2.67 4.87 12.86
C ASN A 173 2.02 4.31 14.16
N VAL A 174 2.85 3.75 15.05
CA VAL A 174 2.44 2.84 16.13
C VAL A 174 2.86 3.33 17.53
N LYS A 175 3.79 4.30 17.64
CA LYS A 175 4.27 4.76 18.96
C LYS A 175 3.19 5.47 19.80
N GLN A 176 2.18 6.07 19.19
CA GLN A 176 1.04 6.60 19.97
C GLN A 176 0.06 5.49 20.39
N GLY A 177 -0.22 4.50 19.53
CA GLY A 177 -1.10 3.36 19.85
C GLY A 177 -0.55 2.37 20.89
N ILE A 178 0.77 2.12 20.91
CA ILE A 178 1.40 1.24 21.92
C ILE A 178 1.49 1.92 23.29
N ASN A 179 1.67 3.25 23.35
CA ASN A 179 1.66 3.97 24.62
C ASN A 179 0.26 3.99 25.25
N LEU A 180 -0.81 4.01 24.45
CA LEU A 180 -2.18 3.82 24.92
C LEU A 180 -2.44 2.39 25.43
N ALA A 181 -1.97 1.36 24.73
CA ALA A 181 -2.07 -0.02 25.19
C ALA A 181 -1.25 -0.28 26.47
N SER A 182 -0.08 0.35 26.60
CA SER A 182 0.77 0.28 27.81
C SER A 182 0.15 1.03 28.99
N GLY A 183 -0.55 2.14 28.73
CA GLY A 183 -1.38 2.85 29.70
C GLY A 183 -2.60 2.04 30.15
N ALA A 184 -3.27 1.35 29.22
CA ALA A 184 -4.42 0.48 29.51
C ALA A 184 -4.04 -0.81 30.27
N ILE A 185 -2.86 -1.38 30.01
CA ILE A 185 -2.33 -2.54 30.74
C ILE A 185 -1.97 -2.17 32.19
N ASN A 186 -1.52 -0.94 32.45
CA ASN A 186 -1.33 -0.43 33.81
C ASN A 186 -2.66 -0.11 34.53
N LEU A 187 -3.72 0.23 33.79
CA LEU A 187 -5.06 0.45 34.33
C LEU A 187 -5.81 -0.84 34.67
N LEU A 188 -5.47 -1.96 34.02
CA LEU A 188 -6.05 -3.28 34.29
C LEU A 188 -5.38 -4.03 35.45
N ARG A 189 -4.23 -3.56 35.95
CA ARG A 189 -3.52 -4.16 37.11
C ARG A 189 -3.83 -3.49 38.46
N GLY A 190 -4.46 -2.32 38.47
CA GLY A 190 -4.84 -1.59 39.69
C GLY A 190 -6.33 -1.73 39.97
N GLY A 191 -6.71 -2.71 40.80
CA GLY A 191 -8.10 -3.08 41.09
C GLY A 191 -9.03 -1.90 41.42
N PHE A 192 -10.21 -1.90 40.78
CA PHE A 192 -11.28 -0.98 41.09
C PHE A 192 -11.91 -1.32 42.45
N SER A 193 -11.93 -0.35 43.38
CA SER A 193 -12.83 -0.40 44.54
C SER A 193 -14.16 0.29 44.20
N ALA A 194 -15.26 -0.26 44.71
CA ALA A 194 -16.65 0.05 44.36
C ALA A 194 -17.16 1.47 44.75
N ALA A 195 -16.29 2.40 45.15
CA ALA A 195 -16.70 3.69 45.71
C ALA A 195 -16.86 4.84 44.69
N LYS A 196 -16.66 4.62 43.37
CA LYS A 196 -16.73 5.70 42.35
C LYS A 196 -17.72 5.44 41.21
N ILE A 197 -18.77 4.66 41.43
CA ILE A 197 -19.87 4.48 40.44
C ILE A 197 -20.85 5.67 40.45
N GLN A 198 -20.81 6.54 41.46
CA GLN A 198 -21.78 7.63 41.62
C GLN A 198 -21.51 8.84 40.70
N ASP A 199 -20.27 9.09 40.27
CA ASP A 199 -19.91 10.29 39.48
C ASP A 199 -20.16 10.15 37.97
N ALA A 200 -20.42 8.93 37.47
CA ALA A 200 -20.67 8.67 36.05
C ALA A 200 -22.06 9.12 35.55
N LYS A 201 -22.95 9.62 36.43
CA LYS A 201 -24.31 10.05 36.07
C LYS A 201 -24.41 11.50 35.55
N VAL A 202 -23.33 12.28 35.58
CA VAL A 202 -23.36 13.70 35.14
C VAL A 202 -22.97 13.86 33.67
N LEU A 203 -22.25 12.90 33.07
CA LEU A 203 -21.69 13.03 31.71
C LEU A 203 -22.62 12.63 30.56
N LEU A 204 -23.81 12.11 30.85
CA LEU A 204 -24.80 11.69 29.84
C LEU A 204 -25.80 12.79 29.44
N GLY A 205 -25.67 14.01 29.98
CA GLY A 205 -26.61 15.12 29.75
C GLY A 205 -26.34 16.02 28.53
N GLY A 206 -25.23 15.85 27.81
CA GLY A 206 -24.75 16.84 26.82
C GLY A 206 -24.98 16.51 25.33
N ALA A 207 -25.56 15.37 25.00
CA ALA A 207 -25.64 14.84 23.62
C ALA A 207 -26.65 15.58 22.69
N LYS A 208 -27.04 16.83 22.98
CA LYS A 208 -27.98 17.62 22.16
C LYS A 208 -27.40 18.86 21.50
N SER A 209 -26.13 19.21 21.72
CA SER A 209 -25.48 20.35 21.05
C SER A 209 -24.61 19.95 19.85
N PHE A 210 -24.66 18.67 19.47
CA PHE A 210 -23.88 18.00 18.43
C PHE A 210 -24.08 18.53 16.98
N PHE A 211 -24.99 19.48 16.71
CA PHE A 211 -25.31 19.90 15.32
C PHE A 211 -25.23 21.41 15.01
N ALA A 212 -24.73 22.27 15.90
CA ALA A 212 -24.81 23.73 15.68
C ALA A 212 -23.50 24.44 15.29
N GLY A 213 -22.41 23.72 14.98
CA GLY A 213 -21.07 24.31 14.88
C GLY A 213 -20.26 23.97 13.63
N LEU A 214 -20.90 23.80 12.47
CA LEU A 214 -20.19 23.90 11.19
C LEU A 214 -19.88 25.38 10.94
N GLN A 215 -18.67 25.84 11.28
CA GLN A 215 -17.89 26.88 10.58
C GLN A 215 -16.63 27.28 11.39
N HIS A 216 -15.50 27.34 10.65
CA HIS A 216 -14.15 27.82 11.00
C HIS A 216 -13.09 26.77 11.41
N ARG A 217 -12.15 26.55 10.46
CA ARG A 217 -10.82 25.92 10.55
C ARG A 217 -9.99 26.43 11.76
N PRO A 218 -8.93 25.69 12.18
CA PRO A 218 -7.58 25.95 11.65
C PRO A 218 -6.84 24.67 11.22
N ALA A 219 -5.78 24.86 10.43
CA ALA A 219 -4.85 23.84 9.96
C ALA A 219 -4.35 22.97 11.13
N ALA A 220 -4.40 21.65 10.96
CA ALA A 220 -3.64 20.73 11.80
C ALA A 220 -2.19 20.70 11.31
N ASP A 221 -1.25 20.76 12.24
CA ASP A 221 0.18 20.88 12.00
C ASP A 221 0.70 19.70 11.16
N VAL A 222 1.18 20.03 9.96
CA VAL A 222 1.90 19.14 9.07
C VAL A 222 3.35 19.09 9.50
N ASN A 223 3.88 17.89 9.77
CA ASN A 223 5.30 17.70 9.96
C ASN A 223 6.06 17.97 8.65
N GLU A 224 7.34 18.34 8.76
CA GLU A 224 8.24 18.73 7.66
C GLU A 224 8.37 17.66 6.55
N ASP A 225 8.00 16.42 6.85
CA ASP A 225 8.05 15.25 5.96
C ASP A 225 6.72 14.92 5.25
N GLY A 226 5.68 15.74 5.39
CA GLY A 226 4.41 15.58 4.67
C GLY A 226 3.55 14.37 5.07
N LEU A 227 4.03 13.52 5.98
CA LEU A 227 3.26 12.46 6.63
C LEU A 227 2.55 13.08 7.84
N GLY A 228 1.25 13.31 7.72
CA GLY A 228 0.40 13.40 8.91
C GLY A 228 0.53 12.09 9.70
N GLU A 229 0.52 12.17 11.03
CA GLU A 229 0.44 10.99 11.89
C GLU A 229 -0.87 10.24 11.57
N GLU A 230 -0.82 9.23 10.71
CA GLU A 230 -1.98 8.35 10.51
C GLU A 230 -1.96 7.33 11.64
N ASN A 231 -2.76 7.59 12.69
CA ASN A 231 -3.07 6.60 13.70
C ASN A 231 -3.96 5.50 13.07
N PHE A 232 -3.34 4.54 12.40
CA PHE A 232 -3.99 3.32 11.89
C PHE A 232 -4.67 2.57 13.05
N VAL A 233 -5.97 2.77 13.27
CA VAL A 233 -6.80 1.92 14.14
C VAL A 233 -7.33 0.75 13.29
N GLU A 234 -6.41 0.03 12.65
CA GLU A 234 -6.74 -0.88 11.55
C GLU A 234 -7.34 -2.22 12.03
N PRO A 235 -8.52 -2.65 11.53
CA PRO A 235 -9.11 -3.95 11.85
C PRO A 235 -8.25 -5.14 11.40
N TRP A 236 -7.31 -4.94 10.47
CA TRP A 236 -6.59 -6.02 9.78
C TRP A 236 -5.30 -6.49 10.47
N LYS A 237 -4.83 -5.80 11.50
CA LYS A 237 -3.55 -6.08 12.19
C LYS A 237 -3.41 -7.53 12.67
N HIS A 238 -4.54 -8.20 12.92
CA HIS A 238 -4.58 -9.54 13.48
C HIS A 238 -4.72 -10.66 12.43
N GLU A 239 -4.78 -10.32 11.13
CA GLU A 239 -4.98 -11.34 10.10
C GLU A 239 -3.77 -12.28 9.94
N GLY A 240 -2.56 -11.75 10.15
CA GLY A 240 -1.31 -12.52 10.13
C GLY A 240 -0.98 -13.13 8.77
N LYS A 241 -1.17 -12.35 7.70
CA LYS A 241 -0.86 -12.75 6.31
C LYS A 241 0.62 -12.50 5.97
N ASP A 242 1.23 -13.38 5.19
CA ASP A 242 2.61 -13.20 4.70
C ASP A 242 2.65 -12.26 3.48
N VAL A 243 2.44 -10.97 3.72
CA VAL A 243 2.41 -9.92 2.68
C VAL A 243 3.58 -8.96 2.83
N TRP A 244 4.23 -8.65 1.72
CA TRP A 244 5.37 -7.75 1.61
C TRP A 244 5.16 -6.78 0.47
N MET A 245 5.10 -5.49 0.75
CA MET A 245 4.84 -4.44 -0.24
C MET A 245 6.00 -3.48 -0.34
N PHE A 246 6.55 -3.32 -1.53
CA PHE A 246 7.46 -2.25 -1.88
C PHE A 246 6.69 -1.11 -2.56
N SER A 247 6.95 0.12 -2.13
CA SER A 247 6.36 1.35 -2.70
C SER A 247 7.36 2.49 -2.69
N GLY A 248 7.03 3.58 -3.40
CA GLY A 248 7.78 4.84 -3.36
C GLY A 248 6.92 5.98 -2.81
N CYS A 249 7.33 6.58 -1.69
CA CYS A 249 6.70 7.78 -1.15
C CYS A 249 7.55 9.01 -1.55
N ALA A 250 6.93 10.15 -1.83
CA ALA A 250 7.67 11.40 -2.08
C ALA A 250 7.71 12.25 -0.80
N ASP A 251 8.87 12.83 -0.48
CA ASP A 251 9.18 13.57 0.77
C ASP A 251 8.31 14.81 1.04
N ASN A 252 7.44 15.22 0.12
CA ASN A 252 6.73 16.49 0.20
C ASN A 252 5.29 16.46 -0.36
N GLN A 253 4.64 15.31 -0.40
CA GLN A 253 3.22 15.26 -0.77
C GLN A 253 2.36 15.65 0.43
N THR A 254 2.04 16.94 0.54
CA THR A 254 1.02 17.44 1.45
C THR A 254 -0.35 16.92 1.00
N SER A 255 -1.07 16.22 1.87
CA SER A 255 -2.43 15.68 1.65
C SER A 255 -3.50 16.73 1.33
N ALA A 256 -3.17 18.02 1.47
CA ALA A 256 -4.12 19.12 1.36
C ALA A 256 -4.51 19.50 -0.09
N ASP A 257 -3.75 19.10 -1.12
CA ASP A 257 -3.84 19.77 -2.44
C ASP A 257 -3.91 18.89 -3.71
N THR A 258 -4.10 17.57 -3.69
CA THR A 258 -4.09 16.82 -4.98
C THR A 258 -5.13 15.71 -5.15
N SER A 259 -6.09 15.99 -6.05
CA SER A 259 -6.78 14.97 -6.85
C SER A 259 -5.85 14.49 -7.98
N ILE A 260 -5.40 13.23 -7.92
CA ILE A 260 -4.54 12.53 -8.90
C ILE A 260 -3.16 13.19 -9.07
N ALA A 261 -2.15 12.62 -8.40
CA ALA A 261 -0.79 13.16 -8.45
C ALA A 261 0.02 12.56 -9.63
N GLY A 262 0.44 13.41 -10.57
CA GLY A 262 1.24 13.05 -11.74
C GLY A 262 2.76 12.96 -11.50
N ALA A 263 3.22 12.42 -10.35
CA ALA A 263 4.66 12.26 -10.13
C ALA A 263 5.26 11.18 -11.05
N ALA A 264 6.59 11.16 -11.18
CA ALA A 264 7.37 10.31 -12.08
C ALA A 264 7.11 8.80 -11.89
N THR A 265 6.04 8.30 -12.50
CA THR A 265 5.67 6.88 -12.56
C THR A 265 6.76 6.08 -13.24
N GLY A 266 7.19 4.98 -12.62
CA GLY A 266 8.15 4.03 -13.18
C GLY A 266 9.53 4.03 -12.51
N ALA A 267 9.83 5.04 -11.70
CA ALA A 267 11.14 5.14 -11.06
C ALA A 267 11.35 4.06 -10.00
N MET A 268 10.33 3.75 -9.20
CA MET A 268 10.43 2.73 -8.15
C MET A 268 10.61 1.34 -8.77
N SER A 269 9.79 0.95 -9.75
CA SER A 269 9.88 -0.35 -10.41
C SER A 269 11.18 -0.51 -11.21
N HIS A 270 11.59 0.51 -11.95
CA HIS A 270 12.84 0.50 -12.69
C HIS A 270 14.05 0.31 -11.75
N VAL A 271 14.11 1.11 -10.68
CA VAL A 271 15.23 1.02 -9.72
C VAL A 271 15.18 -0.29 -8.94
N PHE A 272 14.01 -0.75 -8.50
CA PHE A 272 13.86 -2.03 -7.83
C PHE A 272 14.41 -3.19 -8.67
N ILE A 273 14.03 -3.27 -9.95
CA ILE A 273 14.55 -4.30 -10.87
C ILE A 273 16.07 -4.20 -11.00
N ALA A 274 16.60 -2.99 -11.18
CA ALA A 274 18.03 -2.77 -11.31
C ALA A 274 18.79 -3.21 -10.04
N THR A 275 18.29 -2.85 -8.86
CA THR A 275 18.82 -3.30 -7.56
C THR A 275 18.81 -4.82 -7.45
N MET A 276 17.67 -5.46 -7.76
CA MET A 276 17.51 -6.90 -7.66
C MET A 276 18.33 -7.70 -8.68
N ARG A 277 18.69 -7.10 -9.82
CA ARG A 277 19.61 -7.71 -10.80
C ARG A 277 21.07 -7.53 -10.43
N ALA A 278 21.44 -6.38 -9.87
CA ALA A 278 22.81 -6.10 -9.45
C ALA A 278 23.29 -7.06 -8.36
N ASN A 279 22.41 -7.41 -7.41
CA ASN A 279 22.67 -8.51 -6.47
C ASN A 279 21.36 -9.28 -6.19
N PRO A 280 21.18 -10.49 -6.77
CA PRO A 280 19.94 -11.27 -6.64
C PRO A 280 19.66 -11.85 -5.25
N ARG A 281 20.65 -11.89 -4.34
CA ARG A 281 20.52 -12.48 -3.00
C ARG A 281 20.65 -11.43 -1.91
N GLN A 282 19.97 -10.31 -2.09
CA GLN A 282 19.92 -9.23 -1.10
C GLN A 282 18.87 -9.50 -0.01
N SER A 283 19.13 -8.98 1.18
CA SER A 283 18.12 -8.86 2.22
C SER A 283 17.13 -7.74 1.93
N TYR A 284 15.97 -7.74 2.60
CA TYR A 284 15.01 -6.64 2.49
C TYR A 284 15.62 -5.29 2.89
N VAL A 285 16.48 -5.27 3.92
CA VAL A 285 17.25 -4.08 4.31
C VAL A 285 18.14 -3.58 3.17
N GLN A 286 18.88 -4.49 2.53
CA GLN A 286 19.79 -4.14 1.44
C GLN A 286 19.02 -3.62 0.22
N VAL A 287 17.86 -4.18 -0.09
CA VAL A 287 17.00 -3.68 -1.18
C VAL A 287 16.59 -2.24 -0.89
N LEU A 288 16.07 -1.93 0.30
CA LEU A 288 15.70 -0.56 0.67
C LEU A 288 16.88 0.41 0.58
N GLN A 289 18.05 0.02 1.10
CA GLN A 289 19.27 0.84 1.07
C GLN A 289 19.74 1.13 -0.35
N ASN A 290 19.86 0.09 -1.18
CA ASN A 290 20.39 0.20 -2.53
C ASN A 290 19.40 0.90 -3.47
N THR A 291 18.10 0.67 -3.28
CA THR A 291 17.05 1.39 -3.99
C THR A 291 17.04 2.87 -3.57
N ARG A 292 17.17 3.21 -2.28
CA ARG A 292 17.25 4.62 -1.84
C ARG A 292 18.45 5.32 -2.46
N GLN A 293 19.63 4.70 -2.40
CA GLN A 293 20.85 5.27 -2.99
C GLN A 293 20.70 5.53 -4.49
N SER A 294 20.03 4.61 -5.21
CA SER A 294 19.81 4.73 -6.64
C SER A 294 18.75 5.79 -6.99
N LEU A 295 17.70 5.92 -6.16
CA LEU A 295 16.66 6.94 -6.31
C LEU A 295 17.20 8.34 -5.98
N ALA A 296 17.96 8.51 -4.90
CA ALA A 296 18.42 9.81 -4.39
C ALA A 296 19.18 10.67 -5.41
N ASN A 297 19.79 10.05 -6.43
CA ASN A 297 20.51 10.76 -7.48
C ASN A 297 19.58 11.43 -8.52
N LYS A 298 18.33 10.99 -8.65
CA LYS A 298 17.44 11.34 -9.78
C LYS A 298 15.98 11.60 -9.39
N TYR A 299 15.53 11.10 -8.25
CA TYR A 299 14.14 11.08 -7.84
C TYR A 299 14.02 11.50 -6.38
N LYS A 300 12.91 12.16 -6.06
CA LYS A 300 12.54 12.53 -4.69
C LYS A 300 11.85 11.39 -3.92
N GLN A 301 11.66 10.24 -4.56
CA GLN A 301 11.00 9.11 -3.93
C GLN A 301 11.95 8.44 -2.94
N ILE A 302 11.44 8.15 -1.74
CA ILE A 302 12.05 7.25 -0.79
C ILE A 302 11.34 5.90 -0.90
N PRO A 303 12.10 4.78 -1.04
CA PRO A 303 11.50 3.47 -1.05
C PRO A 303 11.00 3.09 0.34
N GLN A 304 9.86 2.43 0.39
CA GLN A 304 9.21 1.97 1.61
C GLN A 304 8.91 0.48 1.49
N LEU A 305 8.93 -0.21 2.64
CA LEU A 305 8.53 -1.61 2.76
C LEU A 305 7.43 -1.73 3.82
N SER A 306 6.23 -2.08 3.39
CA SER A 306 5.10 -2.35 4.28
C SER A 306 4.89 -3.88 4.38
N VAL A 307 4.65 -4.42 5.58
CA VAL A 307 4.56 -5.87 5.81
C VAL A 307 3.43 -6.26 6.75
N GLY A 308 2.84 -7.43 6.51
CA GLY A 308 1.71 -7.97 7.28
C GLY A 308 2.05 -8.46 8.71
N GLY A 309 3.32 -8.45 9.10
CA GLY A 309 3.79 -9.02 10.37
C GLY A 309 5.20 -8.55 10.76
N LEU A 310 5.65 -8.91 11.95
CA LEU A 310 7.02 -8.64 12.39
C LEU A 310 7.97 -9.71 11.88
N TYR A 311 8.87 -9.32 10.98
CA TYR A 311 9.79 -10.24 10.32
C TYR A 311 11.26 -9.82 10.49
N ASN A 312 12.18 -10.79 10.34
CA ASN A 312 13.60 -10.48 10.24
C ASN A 312 13.92 -9.93 8.84
N LEU A 313 14.13 -8.62 8.72
CA LEU A 313 14.43 -7.97 7.45
C LEU A 313 15.84 -8.25 6.89
N ASN A 314 16.71 -8.91 7.68
CA ASN A 314 18.01 -9.38 7.19
C ASN A 314 17.91 -10.69 6.39
N GLN A 315 16.73 -11.32 6.34
CA GLN A 315 16.52 -12.47 5.49
C GLN A 315 16.56 -12.07 4.00
N PRO A 316 17.03 -12.96 3.10
CA PRO A 316 16.96 -12.71 1.66
C PRO A 316 15.53 -12.49 1.17
N VAL A 317 15.35 -11.61 0.18
CA VAL A 317 14.04 -11.44 -0.48
C VAL A 317 13.65 -12.76 -1.17
N ALA A 318 12.43 -13.23 -0.89
CA ALA A 318 11.87 -14.42 -1.51
C ALA A 318 10.79 -14.05 -2.55
N PHE A 319 10.72 -14.85 -3.62
CA PHE A 319 9.80 -14.72 -4.75
C PHE A 319 9.25 -16.07 -5.20
#